data_AF-A0A1X1MUW4-F1
#
_entry.id   AF-A0A1X1MUW4-F1
#
_cell.length_a   1.000
_cell.length_b   1.000
_cell.length_c   1.000
_cell.angle_alpha   90.00
_cell.angle_beta   90.00
_cell.angle_gamma   90.00
#
_symmetry.space_group_name_H-M   'P 1'
#
loop_
_entity.id
_entity.type
_entity.pdbx_description
1 polymer ?
#
loop_
_entity_poly.entity_id
_entity_poly.type
_entity_poly.pdbx_seq_one_letter_code
_entity_poly.pdbx_strand_id
1 'polypeptide(L)'
;MSKVLRNFMALCCILSSSVYAASPLTPDALQGCPSSTINLAFTEFGRTGKMDRELNRWLNNAQSQYIEPYEAFDDVYYVGVCWVSSWLIKTDEGAVLIDTLTGPFAEQLLRNIESVGVKPEDIKLILMTHGHFDHIGGASLFKQFTDARFVMTEEGWKESFEDVNKKPRVFWNSEFLPEVDIVAEDGDTFTVGGKEFTLLSTPGHTWGTASYVFDVSDGDKGYRAISIGGLGLNAIDGPEQVEAYIQSVERIEGLVNDDVNPITVHLTAHPFSNGMTEASQKIDLGNEAQEHPLVDKQGLIEQLHELKQGAQERLVLERSAQKATEQ
;
A
#
# COMPACT_ATOMS: atom_id res chain seq x y z
N MET A 1 -7.94 -2.77 -36.29
CA MET A 1 -6.81 -1.85 -36.07
C MET A 1 -6.65 -1.67 -34.57
N SER A 2 -5.44 -1.89 -34.08
CA SER A 2 -5.10 -2.36 -32.73
C SER A 2 -5.21 -1.28 -31.64
N LYS A 3 -5.48 -1.72 -30.40
CA LYS A 3 -5.51 -0.98 -29.10
C LYS A 3 -4.28 -0.09 -28.80
N VAL A 4 -3.31 -0.01 -29.70
CA VAL A 4 -2.06 0.76 -29.60
C VAL A 4 -2.26 2.28 -29.80
N LEU A 5 -3.42 2.75 -30.28
CA LEU A 5 -3.67 4.18 -30.53
C LEU A 5 -4.30 4.99 -29.38
N ARG A 6 -4.61 4.40 -28.21
CA ARG A 6 -5.15 5.18 -27.07
C ARG A 6 -4.10 5.97 -26.28
N ASN A 7 -2.80 5.79 -26.55
CA ASN A 7 -1.70 6.44 -25.81
C ASN A 7 -1.15 7.72 -26.46
N PHE A 8 -1.86 8.38 -27.38
CA PHE A 8 -1.34 9.56 -28.07
C PHE A 8 -2.39 10.68 -28.20
N MET A 9 -2.62 11.43 -27.11
CA MET A 9 -2.83 12.88 -27.14
C MET A 9 -3.01 13.45 -25.72
N ALA A 10 -1.93 13.96 -25.14
CA ALA A 10 -2.00 14.97 -24.10
C ALA A 10 -0.75 15.84 -24.21
N LEU A 11 -0.81 16.85 -25.08
CA LEU A 11 0.22 17.87 -25.19
C LEU A 11 -0.43 19.24 -24.94
N CYS A 12 0.17 19.95 -23.98
CA CYS A 12 0.10 21.39 -23.70
C CYS A 12 -1.18 21.97 -23.09
N CYS A 13 -1.09 22.31 -21.80
CA CYS A 13 -1.17 23.71 -21.37
C CYS A 13 -0.16 23.94 -20.24
N ILE A 14 0.74 24.89 -20.48
CA ILE A 14 1.88 25.28 -19.65
C ILE A 14 1.41 26.27 -18.58
N LEU A 15 1.65 25.97 -17.31
CA LEU A 15 2.01 27.00 -16.33
C LEU A 15 3.52 26.93 -16.15
N SER A 16 4.17 28.08 -16.24
CA SER A 16 5.62 28.23 -16.15
C SER A 16 6.13 27.92 -14.76
N SER A 17 6.36 26.64 -14.48
CA SER A 17 7.41 26.20 -13.56
C SER A 17 8.54 25.66 -14.42
N SER A 18 9.77 26.07 -14.10
CA SER A 18 10.98 25.63 -14.79
C SER A 18 11.01 24.11 -14.86
N VAL A 19 10.82 23.54 -16.06
CA VAL A 19 10.87 22.09 -16.28
C VAL A 19 12.34 21.66 -16.18
N TYR A 20 12.80 21.39 -14.97
CA TYR A 20 13.99 20.56 -14.80
C TYR A 20 13.57 19.13 -15.16
N ALA A 21 14.04 18.61 -16.29
CA ALA A 21 14.06 17.17 -16.49
C ALA A 21 14.80 16.57 -15.29
N ALA A 22 14.17 15.63 -14.59
CA ALA A 22 14.83 14.93 -13.50
C ALA A 22 16.11 14.27 -14.05
N SER A 23 17.25 14.55 -13.41
CA SER A 23 18.49 13.87 -13.75
C SER A 23 18.30 12.36 -13.57
N PRO A 24 18.91 11.52 -14.43
CA PRO A 24 18.88 10.07 -14.23
C PRO A 24 19.36 9.70 -12.83
N LEU A 25 18.75 8.67 -12.24
CA LEU A 25 19.16 8.20 -10.92
C LEU A 25 20.60 7.68 -10.95
N THR A 26 21.34 7.93 -9.87
CA THR A 26 22.64 7.28 -9.63
C THR A 26 22.41 5.95 -8.90
N PRO A 27 23.36 4.99 -8.98
CA PRO A 27 23.20 3.68 -8.33
C PRO A 27 22.93 3.72 -6.82
N ASP A 28 23.39 4.77 -6.14
CA ASP A 28 23.26 4.94 -4.69
C ASP A 28 22.08 5.85 -4.30
N ALA A 29 21.37 6.45 -5.27
CA ALA A 29 20.29 7.42 -5.01
C ALA A 29 19.11 6.83 -4.23
N LEU A 30 18.92 5.51 -4.27
CA LEU A 30 17.84 4.79 -3.60
C LEU A 30 18.32 4.03 -2.35
N GLN A 31 19.60 4.16 -1.98
CA GLN A 31 20.14 3.51 -0.79
C GLN A 31 19.51 4.11 0.47
N GLY A 32 19.06 3.24 1.39
CA GLY A 32 18.44 3.67 2.64
C GLY A 32 16.98 4.11 2.50
N CYS A 33 16.33 3.78 1.38
CA CYS A 33 14.89 4.00 1.18
C CYS A 33 14.42 5.47 1.30
N PRO A 34 15.10 6.45 0.67
CA PRO A 34 14.72 7.86 0.78
C PRO A 34 13.37 8.11 0.10
N SER A 35 12.36 8.45 0.91
CA SER A 35 10.96 8.55 0.47
C SER A 35 10.78 9.57 -0.65
N SER A 36 11.38 10.75 -0.52
CA SER A 36 11.28 11.83 -1.51
C SER A 36 11.89 11.43 -2.86
N THR A 37 13.06 10.79 -2.87
CA THR A 37 13.71 10.34 -4.11
C THR A 37 12.91 9.24 -4.79
N ILE A 38 12.41 8.26 -4.03
CA ILE A 38 11.57 7.17 -4.55
C ILE A 38 10.28 7.74 -5.15
N ASN A 39 9.57 8.62 -4.44
CA ASN A 39 8.37 9.29 -4.93
C ASN A 39 8.61 10.04 -6.24
N LEU A 40 9.69 10.83 -6.31
CA LEU A 40 10.05 11.55 -7.53
C LEU A 40 10.31 10.59 -8.69
N ALA A 41 10.98 9.48 -8.46
CA ALA A 41 11.27 8.48 -9.48
C ALA A 41 9.99 7.80 -10.01
N PHE A 42 9.07 7.41 -9.13
CA PHE A 42 7.77 6.86 -9.56
C PHE A 42 6.87 7.90 -10.22
N THR A 43 6.90 9.15 -9.76
CA THR A 43 6.19 10.26 -10.40
C THR A 43 6.67 10.46 -11.83
N GLU A 44 7.99 10.45 -12.06
CA GLU A 44 8.56 10.57 -13.40
C GLU A 44 8.25 9.35 -14.27
N PHE A 45 8.26 8.14 -13.69
CA PHE A 45 7.80 6.93 -14.38
C PHE A 45 6.33 7.06 -14.81
N GLY A 46 5.44 7.47 -13.91
CA GLY A 46 4.02 7.68 -14.20
C GLY A 46 3.80 8.73 -15.29
N ARG A 47 4.57 9.82 -15.27
CA ARG A 47 4.48 10.91 -16.25
C ARG A 47 4.99 10.50 -17.64
N THR A 48 6.06 9.70 -17.70
CA THR A 48 6.75 9.39 -18.98
C THR A 48 6.41 8.01 -19.55
N GLY A 49 5.88 7.11 -18.74
CA GLY A 49 5.74 5.69 -19.04
C GLY A 49 7.09 4.96 -19.19
N LYS A 50 8.21 5.59 -18.82
CA LYS A 50 9.56 5.04 -18.97
C LYS A 50 10.20 4.82 -17.60
N MET A 51 10.41 3.55 -17.26
CA MET A 51 11.08 3.17 -16.02
C MET A 51 12.55 3.57 -16.07
N ASP A 52 13.04 4.30 -15.08
CA ASP A 52 14.47 4.57 -14.92
C ASP A 52 15.21 3.25 -14.68
N ARG A 53 16.43 3.13 -15.23
CA ARG A 53 17.23 1.91 -15.15
C ARG A 53 17.55 1.53 -13.70
N GLU A 54 17.95 2.49 -12.88
CA GLU A 54 18.31 2.23 -11.49
C GLU A 54 17.07 2.00 -10.62
N LEU A 55 15.94 2.67 -10.92
CA LEU A 55 14.65 2.33 -10.30
C LEU A 55 14.25 0.88 -10.62
N ASN A 56 14.35 0.45 -11.87
CA ASN A 56 14.07 -0.94 -12.25
C ASN A 56 15.04 -1.92 -11.58
N ARG A 57 16.32 -1.58 -11.47
CA ARG A 57 17.32 -2.42 -10.79
C ARG A 57 16.98 -2.58 -9.30
N TRP A 58 16.64 -1.48 -8.64
CA TRP A 58 16.27 -1.43 -7.24
C TRP A 58 14.99 -2.24 -6.96
N LEU A 59 13.96 -2.11 -7.81
CA LEU A 59 12.71 -2.89 -7.72
C LEU A 59 12.90 -4.41 -7.80
N ASN A 60 13.99 -4.87 -8.43
CA ASN A 60 14.25 -6.30 -8.65
C ASN A 60 15.42 -6.83 -7.80
N ASN A 61 15.82 -6.11 -6.75
CA ASN A 61 16.96 -6.49 -5.92
C ASN A 61 16.58 -6.62 -4.43
N ALA A 62 16.50 -7.86 -3.92
CA ALA A 62 16.16 -8.14 -2.52
C ALA A 62 17.06 -7.44 -1.49
N GLN A 63 18.35 -7.29 -1.77
CA GLN A 63 19.28 -6.62 -0.86
C GLN A 63 19.00 -5.11 -0.80
N SER A 64 18.70 -4.47 -1.92
CA SER A 64 18.34 -3.04 -1.98
C SER A 64 16.96 -2.75 -1.37
N GLN A 65 16.10 -3.76 -1.30
CA GLN A 65 14.76 -3.69 -0.73
C GLN A 65 14.74 -3.98 0.77
N TYR A 66 15.81 -4.52 1.34
CA TYR A 66 15.84 -4.93 2.75
C TYR A 66 15.71 -3.73 3.69
N ILE A 67 14.75 -3.83 4.60
CA ILE A 67 14.61 -3.01 5.80
C ILE A 67 14.67 -3.97 6.98
N GLU A 68 15.46 -3.64 8.00
CA GLU A 68 15.47 -4.41 9.25
C GLU A 68 14.09 -4.32 9.90
N PRO A 69 13.42 -5.44 10.22
CA PRO A 69 12.13 -5.40 10.90
C PRO A 69 12.21 -4.64 12.22
N TYR A 70 11.19 -3.84 12.52
CA TYR A 70 11.14 -3.02 13.73
C TYR A 70 9.73 -3.00 14.33
N GLU A 71 9.66 -2.85 15.64
CA GLU A 71 8.42 -2.60 16.37
C GLU A 71 8.04 -1.13 16.20
N ALA A 72 6.89 -0.88 15.58
CA ALA A 72 6.40 0.46 15.25
C ALA A 72 5.48 1.03 16.32
N PHE A 73 4.75 0.14 17.00
CA PHE A 73 3.91 0.35 18.18
C PHE A 73 3.95 -0.97 18.97
N ASP A 74 3.47 -0.99 20.21
CA ASP A 74 3.42 -2.23 21.00
C ASP A 74 2.69 -3.33 20.22
N ASP A 75 3.36 -4.46 20.03
CA ASP A 75 2.88 -5.63 19.29
C ASP A 75 2.66 -5.42 17.77
N VAL A 76 3.00 -4.25 17.21
CA VAL A 76 2.82 -3.94 15.78
C VAL A 76 4.18 -3.76 15.13
N TYR A 77 4.51 -4.67 14.21
CA TYR A 77 5.82 -4.74 13.58
C TYR A 77 5.74 -4.41 12.10
N TYR A 78 6.69 -3.61 11.64
CA TYR A 78 6.99 -3.52 10.23
C TYR A 78 7.86 -4.70 9.82
N VAL A 79 7.37 -5.52 8.90
CA VAL A 79 8.08 -6.70 8.38
C VAL A 79 8.21 -6.68 6.85
N GLY A 80 7.75 -5.62 6.21
CA GLY A 80 7.80 -5.41 4.76
C GLY A 80 9.18 -5.11 4.21
N VAL A 81 9.20 -4.53 3.01
CA VAL A 81 10.41 -4.12 2.29
C VAL A 81 10.33 -2.66 1.88
N CYS A 82 11.41 -2.11 1.37
CA CYS A 82 11.50 -0.70 0.97
C CYS A 82 10.39 -0.26 0.00
N TRP A 83 9.99 -1.13 -0.93
CA TRP A 83 8.95 -0.85 -1.91
C TRP A 83 7.53 -1.05 -1.37
N VAL A 84 7.25 -2.16 -0.69
CA VAL A 84 5.90 -2.53 -0.27
C VAL A 84 5.90 -2.88 1.21
N SER A 85 4.98 -2.29 1.94
CA SER A 85 4.78 -2.53 3.36
C SER A 85 4.14 -3.90 3.60
N SER A 86 4.48 -4.49 4.74
CA SER A 86 3.70 -5.55 5.34
C SER A 86 3.79 -5.38 6.85
N TRP A 87 2.64 -5.48 7.51
CA TRP A 87 2.49 -5.24 8.94
C TRP A 87 2.12 -6.53 9.65
N LEU A 88 2.85 -6.85 10.70
CA LEU A 88 2.58 -8.01 11.54
C LEU A 88 2.12 -7.53 12.92
N ILE A 89 0.90 -7.90 13.29
CA ILE A 89 0.29 -7.54 14.56
C ILE A 89 0.25 -8.79 15.43
N LYS A 90 1.01 -8.80 16.53
CA LYS A 90 0.99 -9.86 17.54
C LYS A 90 -0.23 -9.70 18.45
N THR A 91 -0.71 -10.84 18.93
CA THR A 91 -1.84 -10.95 19.85
C THR A 91 -1.59 -12.13 20.78
N ASP A 92 -2.35 -12.23 21.86
CA ASP A 92 -2.26 -13.38 22.78
C ASP A 92 -2.66 -14.72 22.13
N GLU A 93 -3.34 -14.70 20.98
CA GLU A 93 -3.87 -15.89 20.29
C GLU A 93 -3.23 -16.13 18.91
N GLY A 94 -2.09 -15.51 18.64
CA GLY A 94 -1.34 -15.62 17.38
C GLY A 94 -1.07 -14.26 16.75
N ALA A 95 -1.00 -14.19 15.44
CA ALA A 95 -0.72 -12.94 14.73
C ALA A 95 -1.65 -12.69 13.53
N VAL A 96 -1.76 -11.42 13.16
CA VAL A 96 -2.40 -10.94 11.93
C VAL A 96 -1.35 -10.32 11.03
N LEU A 97 -1.39 -10.67 9.74
CA LEU A 97 -0.50 -10.10 8.73
C LEU A 97 -1.32 -9.23 7.76
N ILE A 98 -0.83 -8.05 7.41
CA ILE A 98 -1.38 -7.22 6.35
C ILE A 98 -0.44 -7.31 5.14
N ASP A 99 -0.96 -7.78 4.00
CA ASP A 99 -0.26 -8.06 2.74
C ASP A 99 0.90 -9.06 2.81
N THR A 100 1.24 -9.67 1.68
CA THR A 100 2.19 -10.80 1.58
C THR A 100 3.38 -10.55 0.65
N LEU A 101 3.50 -9.33 0.13
CA LEU A 101 4.51 -8.93 -0.85
C LEU A 101 4.46 -9.80 -2.14
N THR A 102 5.59 -9.89 -2.86
CA THR A 102 5.70 -10.58 -4.15
C THR A 102 7.03 -11.32 -4.32
N GLY A 103 7.02 -12.39 -5.12
CA GLY A 103 8.21 -13.11 -5.57
C GLY A 103 9.25 -13.34 -4.47
N PRO A 104 10.54 -13.02 -4.69
CA PRO A 104 11.59 -13.25 -3.70
C PRO A 104 11.43 -12.43 -2.41
N PHE A 105 10.61 -11.38 -2.41
CA PHE A 105 10.33 -10.60 -1.20
C PHE A 105 9.37 -11.34 -0.26
N ALA A 106 8.54 -12.25 -0.74
CA ALA A 106 7.69 -13.06 0.15
C ALA A 106 8.52 -14.04 1.00
N GLU A 107 9.60 -14.60 0.44
CA GLU A 107 10.55 -15.40 1.24
C GLU A 107 11.29 -14.54 2.26
N GLN A 108 11.63 -13.31 1.89
CA GLN A 108 12.18 -12.34 2.84
C GLN A 108 11.18 -11.99 3.95
N LEU A 109 9.90 -11.84 3.61
CA LEU A 109 8.84 -11.57 4.56
C LEU A 109 8.72 -12.69 5.61
N LEU A 110 8.76 -13.95 5.20
CA LEU A 110 8.76 -15.08 6.14
C LEU A 110 9.93 -14.98 7.14
N ARG A 111 11.15 -14.68 6.66
CA ARG A 111 12.32 -14.48 7.52
C ARG A 111 12.16 -13.28 8.46
N ASN A 112 11.57 -12.19 7.97
CA ASN A 112 11.31 -10.98 8.77
C ASN A 112 10.28 -11.24 9.88
N ILE A 113 9.27 -12.05 9.60
CA ILE A 113 8.27 -12.48 10.60
C ILE A 113 8.94 -13.35 11.68
N GLU A 114 9.78 -14.30 11.28
CA GLU A 114 10.54 -15.15 12.20
C GLU A 114 11.52 -14.34 13.06
N SER A 115 12.18 -13.32 12.50
CA SER A 115 13.16 -12.51 13.24
C SER A 115 12.53 -11.67 14.35
N VAL A 116 11.24 -11.33 14.25
CA VAL A 116 10.48 -10.67 15.32
C VAL A 116 9.82 -11.67 16.28
N GLY A 117 10.16 -12.95 16.19
CA GLY A 117 9.76 -13.99 17.14
C GLY A 117 8.38 -14.61 16.87
N VAL A 118 7.81 -14.42 15.68
CA VAL A 118 6.55 -15.05 15.27
C VAL A 118 6.85 -16.18 14.31
N LYS A 119 6.28 -17.36 14.54
CA LYS A 119 6.35 -18.44 13.57
C LYS A 119 5.25 -18.24 12.52
N PRO A 120 5.48 -18.51 11.23
CA PRO A 120 4.43 -18.42 10.22
C PRO A 120 3.14 -19.18 10.59
N GLU A 121 3.25 -20.33 11.25
CA GLU A 121 2.11 -21.15 11.70
C GLU A 121 1.23 -20.46 12.75
N ASP A 122 1.77 -19.46 13.45
CA ASP A 122 1.04 -18.68 14.46
C ASP A 122 0.21 -17.56 13.83
N ILE A 123 0.37 -17.28 12.53
CA ILE A 123 -0.48 -16.34 11.80
C ILE A 123 -1.88 -16.94 11.64
N LYS A 124 -2.89 -16.23 12.14
CA LYS A 124 -4.30 -16.66 12.11
C LYS A 124 -5.09 -16.02 10.97
N LEU A 125 -4.70 -14.81 10.60
CA LEU A 125 -5.40 -14.01 9.61
C LEU A 125 -4.41 -13.27 8.71
N ILE A 126 -4.66 -13.28 7.41
CA ILE A 126 -3.93 -12.50 6.42
C ILE A 126 -4.94 -11.56 5.76
N LEU A 127 -4.81 -10.28 6.07
CA LEU A 127 -5.62 -9.18 5.57
C LEU A 127 -4.97 -8.64 4.30
N MET A 128 -5.60 -8.88 3.15
CA MET A 128 -5.06 -8.45 1.86
C MET A 128 -5.75 -7.17 1.41
N THR A 129 -4.96 -6.19 0.99
CA THR A 129 -5.48 -4.84 0.69
C THR A 129 -6.11 -4.75 -0.69
N HIS A 130 -5.49 -5.32 -1.73
CA HIS A 130 -6.02 -5.35 -3.09
C HIS A 130 -5.34 -6.41 -3.97
N GLY A 131 -5.88 -6.65 -5.16
CA GLY A 131 -5.48 -7.77 -6.03
C GLY A 131 -4.17 -7.62 -6.80
N HIS A 132 -3.37 -6.58 -6.60
CA HIS A 132 -2.11 -6.42 -7.33
C HIS A 132 -1.00 -7.36 -6.83
N PHE A 133 -0.23 -7.91 -7.77
CA PHE A 133 0.83 -8.88 -7.48
C PHE A 133 1.82 -8.44 -6.40
N ASP A 134 2.13 -7.15 -6.31
CA ASP A 134 3.15 -6.63 -5.39
C ASP A 134 2.70 -6.69 -3.92
N HIS A 135 1.40 -6.80 -3.68
CA HIS A 135 0.80 -6.95 -2.35
C HIS A 135 0.44 -8.41 -2.03
N ILE A 136 -0.02 -9.17 -3.03
CA ILE A 136 -0.60 -10.51 -2.79
C ILE A 136 0.12 -11.66 -3.51
N GLY A 137 1.25 -11.38 -4.16
CA GLY A 137 2.08 -12.37 -4.85
C GLY A 137 2.70 -13.44 -3.95
N GLY A 138 2.82 -13.16 -2.66
CA GLY A 138 3.26 -14.08 -1.62
C GLY A 138 2.17 -15.00 -1.06
N ALA A 139 0.89 -14.75 -1.32
CA ALA A 139 -0.21 -15.43 -0.64
C ALA A 139 -0.15 -16.96 -0.75
N SER A 140 0.25 -17.46 -1.92
CA SER A 140 0.42 -18.89 -2.16
C SER A 140 1.62 -19.54 -1.46
N LEU A 141 2.66 -18.74 -1.19
CA LEU A 141 3.77 -19.17 -0.34
C LEU A 141 3.29 -19.28 1.10
N PHE A 142 2.60 -18.26 1.61
CA PHE A 142 2.04 -18.26 2.96
C PHE A 142 1.10 -19.43 3.20
N LYS A 143 0.28 -19.82 2.23
CA LYS A 143 -0.61 -20.99 2.36
C LYS A 143 0.13 -22.31 2.63
N GLN A 144 1.43 -22.40 2.32
CA GLN A 144 2.24 -23.59 2.58
C GLN A 144 2.80 -23.63 4.02
N PHE A 145 2.86 -22.48 4.69
CA PHE A 145 3.48 -22.33 6.02
C PHE A 145 2.47 -21.93 7.11
N THR A 146 1.22 -21.63 6.74
CA THR A 146 0.20 -21.17 7.69
C THR A 146 -1.14 -21.85 7.42
N ASP A 147 -1.91 -22.05 8.48
CA ASP A 147 -3.34 -22.37 8.43
C ASP A 147 -4.21 -21.09 8.48
N ALA A 148 -3.60 -19.92 8.22
CA ALA A 148 -4.28 -18.64 8.30
C ALA A 148 -5.47 -18.56 7.34
N ARG A 149 -6.48 -17.78 7.73
CA ARG A 149 -7.57 -17.37 6.85
C ARG A 149 -7.15 -16.16 6.03
N PHE A 150 -7.50 -16.15 4.75
CA PHE A 150 -7.16 -15.06 3.82
C PHE A 150 -8.40 -14.21 3.57
N VAL A 151 -8.28 -12.91 3.83
CA VAL A 151 -9.37 -11.94 3.74
C VAL A 151 -9.11 -10.96 2.61
N MET A 152 -10.09 -10.80 1.74
CA MET A 152 -10.08 -9.79 0.68
C MET A 152 -11.51 -9.50 0.24
N THR A 153 -11.74 -8.35 -0.38
CA THR A 153 -13.02 -8.01 -0.99
C THR A 153 -13.31 -8.92 -2.20
N GLU A 154 -14.58 -9.01 -2.61
CA GLU A 154 -14.98 -9.81 -3.78
C GLU A 154 -14.24 -9.36 -5.05
N GLU A 155 -14.20 -8.06 -5.30
CA GLU A 155 -13.51 -7.49 -6.46
C GLU A 155 -11.99 -7.67 -6.35
N GLY A 156 -11.42 -7.57 -5.15
CA GLY A 156 -9.99 -7.84 -4.94
C GLY A 156 -9.63 -9.28 -5.32
N TRP A 157 -10.47 -10.25 -4.94
CA TRP A 157 -10.26 -11.64 -5.32
C TRP A 157 -10.29 -11.79 -6.85
N LYS A 158 -11.28 -11.19 -7.53
CA LYS A 158 -11.38 -11.22 -9.00
C LYS A 158 -10.13 -10.62 -9.66
N GLU A 159 -9.71 -9.43 -9.21
CA GLU A 159 -8.52 -8.73 -9.68
C GLU A 159 -7.26 -9.57 -9.50
N SER A 160 -7.11 -10.24 -8.36
CA SER A 160 -5.95 -11.08 -8.09
C SER A 160 -5.81 -12.23 -9.10
N PHE A 161 -6.90 -12.92 -9.42
CA PHE A 161 -6.90 -13.97 -10.44
C PHE A 161 -6.64 -13.43 -11.85
N GLU A 162 -7.11 -12.21 -12.16
CA GLU A 162 -6.79 -11.57 -13.43
C GLU A 162 -5.30 -11.19 -13.53
N ASP A 163 -4.72 -10.63 -12.47
CA ASP A 163 -3.35 -10.14 -12.48
C ASP A 163 -2.34 -11.30 -12.57
N VAL A 164 -2.61 -12.43 -11.92
CA VAL A 164 -1.84 -13.69 -12.10
C VAL A 164 -1.73 -14.08 -13.57
N ASN A 165 -2.82 -13.92 -14.33
CA ASN A 165 -2.85 -14.28 -15.75
C ASN A 165 -2.16 -13.24 -16.66
N LYS A 166 -1.96 -12.00 -16.18
CA LYS A 166 -1.37 -10.90 -16.95
C LYS A 166 0.14 -10.76 -16.73
N LYS A 167 0.67 -11.15 -15.57
CA LYS A 167 2.06 -10.89 -15.17
C LYS A 167 2.98 -12.11 -15.32
N PRO A 168 4.29 -11.89 -15.56
CA PRO A 168 5.28 -12.97 -15.55
C PRO A 168 5.30 -13.75 -14.23
N ARG A 169 5.58 -15.05 -14.32
CA ARG A 169 5.61 -15.97 -13.17
C ARG A 169 6.59 -15.58 -12.07
N VAL A 170 7.66 -14.83 -12.37
CA VAL A 170 8.65 -14.40 -11.37
C VAL A 170 8.06 -13.49 -10.28
N PHE A 171 6.92 -12.83 -10.57
CA PHE A 171 6.18 -12.02 -9.61
C PHE A 171 5.25 -12.83 -8.70
N TRP A 172 5.13 -14.14 -8.95
CA TRP A 172 4.23 -15.04 -8.22
C TRP A 172 5.02 -16.22 -7.66
N ASN A 173 4.89 -16.48 -6.36
CA ASN A 173 5.63 -17.59 -5.75
C ASN A 173 5.06 -18.98 -6.08
N SER A 174 3.87 -19.05 -6.68
CA SER A 174 3.34 -20.28 -7.27
C SER A 174 2.38 -19.99 -8.41
N GLU A 175 2.02 -21.02 -9.18
CA GLU A 175 1.03 -20.94 -10.26
C GLU A 175 -0.41 -20.71 -9.77
N PHE A 176 -0.67 -20.83 -8.47
CA PHE A 176 -2.02 -20.80 -7.91
C PHE A 176 -2.08 -19.85 -6.73
N LEU A 177 -2.89 -18.79 -6.85
CA LEU A 177 -3.38 -18.09 -5.67
C LEU A 177 -4.13 -19.07 -4.76
N PRO A 178 -4.19 -18.82 -3.45
CA PRO A 178 -5.15 -19.51 -2.59
C PRO A 178 -6.55 -19.46 -3.23
N GLU A 179 -7.33 -20.53 -3.06
CA GLU A 179 -8.75 -20.46 -3.36
C GLU A 179 -9.39 -19.33 -2.54
N VAL A 180 -10.46 -18.73 -3.08
CA VAL A 180 -11.23 -17.70 -2.37
C VAL A 180 -11.62 -18.26 -0.99
N ASP A 181 -11.20 -17.54 0.05
CA ASP A 181 -11.39 -17.98 1.43
C ASP A 181 -12.46 -17.14 2.13
N ILE A 182 -12.11 -15.92 2.57
CA ILE A 182 -13.07 -14.96 3.13
C ILE A 182 -13.29 -13.84 2.11
N VAL A 183 -14.54 -13.66 1.70
CA VAL A 183 -15.01 -12.49 0.94
C VAL A 183 -15.56 -11.50 1.94
N ALA A 184 -14.84 -10.39 2.12
CA ALA A 184 -15.20 -9.38 3.10
C ALA A 184 -15.98 -8.22 2.47
N GLU A 185 -16.93 -7.69 3.23
CA GLU A 185 -17.77 -6.55 2.89
C GLU A 185 -17.36 -5.30 3.68
N ASP A 186 -17.85 -4.14 3.23
CA ASP A 186 -17.57 -2.88 3.91
C ASP A 186 -18.09 -2.88 5.35
N GLY A 187 -17.23 -2.56 6.31
CA GLY A 187 -17.57 -2.52 7.73
C GLY A 187 -17.45 -3.86 8.45
N ASP A 188 -17.09 -4.95 7.76
CA ASP A 188 -16.78 -6.22 8.42
C ASP A 188 -15.64 -6.06 9.42
N THR A 189 -15.76 -6.76 10.55
CA THR A 189 -14.71 -6.80 11.58
C THR A 189 -14.14 -8.21 11.73
N PHE A 190 -12.83 -8.26 11.99
CA PHE A 190 -12.09 -9.49 12.23
C PHE A 190 -11.35 -9.37 13.56
N THR A 191 -11.42 -10.40 14.40
CA THR A 191 -10.80 -10.37 15.73
C THR A 191 -9.85 -11.54 15.92
N VAL A 192 -8.65 -11.27 16.43
CA VAL A 192 -7.67 -12.27 16.87
C VAL A 192 -7.10 -11.81 18.20
N GLY A 193 -7.15 -12.64 19.26
CA GLY A 193 -6.59 -12.31 20.57
C GLY A 193 -7.05 -10.96 21.13
N GLY A 194 -8.32 -10.59 20.91
CA GLY A 194 -8.91 -9.33 21.37
C GLY A 194 -8.59 -8.09 20.54
N LYS A 195 -7.67 -8.15 19.55
CA LYS A 195 -7.45 -7.06 18.61
C LYS A 195 -8.45 -7.15 17.46
N GLU A 196 -9.19 -6.07 17.22
CA GLU A 196 -10.20 -5.95 16.16
C GLU A 196 -9.66 -5.17 14.96
N PHE A 197 -9.97 -5.64 13.76
CA PHE A 197 -9.62 -5.02 12.48
C PHE A 197 -10.91 -4.79 11.70
N THR A 198 -11.24 -3.53 11.42
CA THR A 198 -12.37 -3.16 10.59
C THR A 198 -11.92 -2.98 9.14
N LEU A 199 -12.56 -3.68 8.21
CA LEU A 199 -12.37 -3.43 6.79
C LEU A 199 -13.21 -2.23 6.34
N LEU A 200 -12.57 -1.31 5.61
CA LEU A 200 -13.23 -0.26 4.86
C LEU A 200 -13.01 -0.52 3.37
N SER A 201 -14.10 -0.68 2.62
CA SER A 201 -14.04 -0.66 1.16
C SER A 201 -13.64 0.74 0.69
N THR A 202 -12.53 0.82 -0.03
CA THR A 202 -11.91 2.05 -0.50
C THR A 202 -11.55 1.95 -1.99
N PRO A 203 -12.53 1.66 -2.86
CA PRO A 203 -12.30 1.48 -4.29
C PRO A 203 -11.73 2.76 -4.93
N GLY A 204 -10.94 2.58 -5.98
CA GLY A 204 -10.32 3.67 -6.71
C GLY A 204 -9.02 3.23 -7.35
N HIS A 205 -7.98 2.97 -6.56
CA HIS A 205 -6.72 2.44 -7.10
C HIS A 205 -6.97 1.16 -7.91
N THR A 206 -7.72 0.24 -7.30
CA THR A 206 -8.43 -0.86 -7.94
C THR A 206 -9.88 -0.85 -7.43
N TRP A 207 -10.78 -1.60 -8.06
CA TRP A 207 -12.15 -1.73 -7.55
C TRP A 207 -12.22 -2.57 -6.26
N GLY A 208 -11.27 -3.49 -6.09
CA GLY A 208 -11.13 -4.34 -4.92
C GLY A 208 -10.42 -3.73 -3.73
N THR A 209 -9.94 -2.49 -3.82
CA THR A 209 -9.13 -1.87 -2.75
C THR A 209 -9.90 -1.80 -1.43
N ALA A 210 -9.24 -2.27 -0.38
CA ALA A 210 -9.65 -2.16 1.01
C ALA A 210 -8.58 -1.50 1.88
N SER A 211 -9.04 -0.82 2.92
CA SER A 211 -8.23 -0.27 3.99
C SER A 211 -8.61 -0.94 5.31
N TYR A 212 -7.65 -1.13 6.22
CA TYR A 212 -7.88 -1.76 7.51
C TYR A 212 -7.68 -0.77 8.63
N VAL A 213 -8.68 -0.63 9.51
CA VAL A 213 -8.63 0.24 10.69
C VAL A 213 -8.53 -0.61 11.95
N PHE A 214 -7.60 -0.27 12.83
CA PHE A 214 -7.36 -0.97 14.10
C PHE A 214 -6.66 -0.05 15.09
N ASP A 215 -6.69 -0.43 16.37
CA ASP A 215 -6.04 0.34 17.42
C ASP A 215 -4.59 -0.13 17.65
N VAL A 216 -3.72 0.82 17.96
CA VAL A 216 -2.30 0.62 18.28
C VAL A 216 -1.97 1.35 19.59
N SER A 217 -0.92 0.92 20.29
CA SER A 217 -0.50 1.55 21.55
C SER A 217 1.00 1.81 21.62
N ASP A 218 1.36 2.82 22.39
CA ASP A 218 2.73 3.13 22.80
C ASP A 218 2.69 3.35 24.32
N GLY A 219 2.96 2.28 25.07
CA GLY A 219 2.73 2.21 26.51
C GLY A 219 1.27 2.43 26.87
N ASP A 220 0.99 3.42 27.72
CA ASP A 220 -0.37 3.74 28.17
C ASP A 220 -1.19 4.55 27.14
N LYS A 221 -0.58 4.97 26.01
CA LYS A 221 -1.24 5.79 24.99
C LYS A 221 -1.80 4.92 23.88
N GLY A 222 -3.10 5.02 23.63
CA GLY A 222 -3.77 4.37 22.50
C GLY A 222 -4.01 5.33 21.34
N TYR A 223 -3.90 4.82 20.11
CA TYR A 223 -4.14 5.54 18.87
C TYR A 223 -4.95 4.69 17.89
N ARG A 224 -5.72 5.34 17.03
CA ARG A 224 -6.41 4.67 15.93
C ARG A 224 -5.58 4.76 14.67
N ALA A 225 -5.26 3.61 14.10
CA ALA A 225 -4.46 3.47 12.89
C ALA A 225 -5.30 3.04 11.69
N ILE A 226 -4.84 3.43 10.51
CA ILE A 226 -5.32 2.91 9.23
C ILE A 226 -4.17 2.41 8.38
N SER A 227 -4.31 1.24 7.77
CA SER A 227 -3.52 0.83 6.63
C SER A 227 -4.34 1.07 5.37
N ILE A 228 -3.94 2.05 4.55
CA ILE A 228 -4.63 2.36 3.29
C ILE A 228 -4.02 1.53 2.17
N GLY A 229 -4.84 0.69 1.54
CA GLY A 229 -4.38 -0.31 0.57
C GLY A 229 -3.77 0.26 -0.71
N GLY A 230 -4.48 1.16 -1.40
CA GLY A 230 -4.07 1.65 -2.72
C GLY A 230 -4.22 3.17 -2.83
N LEU A 231 -3.11 3.86 -3.06
CA LEU A 231 -3.03 5.33 -3.17
C LEU A 231 -2.69 5.84 -4.58
N GLY A 232 -2.40 4.93 -5.52
CA GLY A 232 -1.95 5.29 -6.87
C GLY A 232 -3.11 5.49 -7.86
N LEU A 233 -2.93 6.40 -8.83
CA LEU A 233 -3.86 6.57 -9.95
C LEU A 233 -3.39 5.83 -11.24
N ASN A 234 -2.37 4.98 -11.13
CA ASN A 234 -1.73 4.28 -12.24
C ASN A 234 -2.54 3.09 -12.79
N ALA A 235 -3.58 2.65 -12.08
CA ALA A 235 -4.47 1.54 -12.48
C ALA A 235 -5.92 2.00 -12.76
N ILE A 236 -6.10 3.29 -13.05
CA ILE A 236 -7.39 3.87 -13.42
C ILE A 236 -7.73 3.55 -14.87
N ASP A 237 -8.92 2.99 -15.09
CA ASP A 237 -9.47 2.61 -16.40
C ASP A 237 -10.53 3.59 -16.95
N GLY A 238 -10.98 4.55 -16.14
CA GLY A 238 -11.94 5.57 -16.58
C GLY A 238 -12.44 6.51 -15.48
N PRO A 239 -13.32 7.47 -15.83
CA PRO A 239 -13.72 8.53 -14.92
C PRO A 239 -14.55 8.03 -13.72
N GLU A 240 -15.37 6.99 -13.88
CA GLU A 240 -16.15 6.40 -12.79
C GLU A 240 -15.24 5.85 -11.67
N GLN A 241 -14.12 5.24 -12.03
CA GLN A 241 -13.14 4.73 -11.06
C GLN A 241 -12.41 5.88 -10.34
N VAL A 242 -12.14 6.99 -11.03
CA VAL A 242 -11.57 8.19 -10.38
C VAL A 242 -12.57 8.83 -9.41
N GLU A 243 -13.86 8.83 -9.75
CA GLU A 243 -14.90 9.31 -8.85
C GLU A 243 -15.00 8.43 -7.59
N ALA A 244 -14.90 7.10 -7.75
CA ALA A 244 -14.84 6.17 -6.62
C ALA A 244 -13.60 6.44 -5.74
N TYR A 245 -12.43 6.67 -6.36
CA TYR A 245 -11.21 7.05 -5.66
C TYR A 245 -11.40 8.32 -4.81
N ILE A 246 -11.98 9.38 -5.39
CA ILE A 246 -12.24 10.63 -4.67
C ILE A 246 -13.16 10.39 -3.48
N GLN A 247 -14.23 9.61 -3.64
CA GLN A 247 -15.15 9.27 -2.55
C GLN A 247 -14.46 8.48 -1.43
N SER A 248 -13.57 7.54 -1.78
CA SER A 248 -12.75 6.80 -0.80
C SER A 248 -11.83 7.72 0.00
N VAL A 249 -11.16 8.66 -0.67
CA VAL A 249 -10.31 9.67 -0.01
C VAL A 249 -11.14 10.57 0.92
N GLU A 250 -12.30 11.06 0.46
CA GLU A 250 -13.21 11.88 1.27
C GLU A 250 -13.75 11.14 2.48
N ARG A 251 -14.05 9.85 2.33
CA ARG A 251 -14.47 8.99 3.45
C ARG A 251 -13.37 8.86 4.49
N ILE A 252 -12.15 8.58 4.08
CA ILE A 252 -11.00 8.49 5.00
C ILE A 252 -10.74 9.84 5.67
N GLU A 253 -10.78 10.94 4.93
CA GLU A 253 -10.67 12.30 5.47
C GLU A 253 -11.71 12.57 6.58
N GLY A 254 -12.95 12.10 6.40
CA GLY A 254 -13.98 12.17 7.43
C GLY A 254 -13.60 11.44 8.72
N LEU A 255 -13.01 10.24 8.62
CA LEU A 255 -12.57 9.45 9.78
C LEU A 255 -11.34 10.05 10.49
N VAL A 256 -10.44 10.68 9.73
CA VAL A 256 -9.28 11.39 10.28
C VAL A 256 -9.71 12.65 11.03
N ASN A 257 -10.75 13.33 10.53
CA ASN A 257 -11.31 14.54 11.13
C ASN A 257 -12.41 14.29 12.17
N ASP A 258 -12.67 13.04 12.56
CA ASP A 258 -13.64 12.73 13.61
C ASP A 258 -13.27 13.43 14.93
N ASP A 259 -14.23 14.13 15.54
CA ASP A 259 -14.01 14.93 16.76
C ASP A 259 -13.89 14.06 18.02
N VAL A 260 -14.31 12.80 17.97
CA VAL A 260 -14.41 11.90 19.13
C VAL A 260 -13.30 10.85 19.10
N ASN A 261 -13.10 10.18 17.97
CA ASN A 261 -12.14 9.11 17.79
C ASN A 261 -11.43 9.20 16.42
N PRO A 262 -10.58 10.23 16.22
CA PRO A 262 -9.88 10.46 14.98
C PRO A 262 -8.86 9.37 14.68
N ILE A 263 -8.71 9.05 13.40
CA ILE A 263 -7.54 8.31 12.92
C ILE A 263 -6.34 9.26 12.90
N THR A 264 -5.26 8.88 13.59
CA THR A 264 -4.06 9.71 13.74
C THR A 264 -2.80 9.02 13.24
N VAL A 265 -2.86 7.73 12.90
CA VAL A 265 -1.73 6.92 12.44
C VAL A 265 -2.02 6.35 11.06
N HIS A 266 -1.08 6.53 10.12
CA HIS A 266 -1.17 5.96 8.77
C HIS A 266 -0.05 4.94 8.52
N LEU A 267 -0.42 3.67 8.53
CA LEU A 267 0.43 2.51 8.24
C LEU A 267 0.32 2.14 6.75
N THR A 268 0.84 3.01 5.89
CA THR A 268 0.70 2.96 4.42
C THR A 268 1.17 1.65 3.79
N ALA A 269 0.59 1.27 2.65
CA ALA A 269 0.98 0.11 1.84
C ALA A 269 2.31 0.31 1.08
N HIS A 270 2.77 1.57 0.90
CA HIS A 270 4.09 1.89 0.34
C HIS A 270 4.83 2.88 1.25
N PRO A 271 5.94 2.49 1.91
CA PRO A 271 6.58 3.29 2.97
C PRO A 271 6.96 4.71 2.57
N PHE A 272 7.38 4.87 1.31
CA PHE A 272 7.83 6.15 0.79
C PHE A 272 6.68 7.15 0.59
N SER A 273 5.42 6.72 0.57
CA SER A 273 4.28 7.61 0.28
C SER A 273 4.00 8.64 1.38
N ASN A 274 4.42 8.40 2.63
CA ASN A 274 4.23 9.32 3.76
C ASN A 274 5.52 9.54 4.59
N GLY A 275 6.70 9.20 4.06
CA GLY A 275 7.96 9.41 4.79
C GLY A 275 8.19 8.41 5.94
N MET A 276 7.54 7.24 5.89
CA MET A 276 7.57 6.29 7.01
C MET A 276 8.96 5.77 7.33
N THR A 277 9.83 5.58 6.33
CA THR A 277 11.22 5.13 6.55
C THR A 277 12.01 6.15 7.36
N GLU A 278 11.81 7.45 7.11
CA GLU A 278 12.46 8.52 7.88
C GLU A 278 11.85 8.68 9.28
N ALA A 279 10.54 8.46 9.41
CA ALA A 279 9.85 8.49 10.69
C ALA A 279 10.26 7.32 11.60
N SER A 280 10.44 6.12 11.04
CA SER A 280 10.79 4.92 11.82
C SER A 280 12.16 5.01 12.50
N GLN A 281 13.11 5.73 11.89
CA GLN A 281 14.43 5.99 12.47
C GLN A 281 14.40 6.82 13.75
N LYS A 282 13.25 7.43 14.07
CA LYS A 282 13.06 8.29 15.24
C LYS A 282 12.20 7.62 16.33
N ILE A 283 11.75 6.38 16.10
CA ILE A 283 10.93 5.64 17.07
C ILE A 283 11.79 5.31 18.28
N ASP A 284 11.26 5.64 19.46
CA ASP A 284 11.82 5.29 20.76
C ASP A 284 10.67 4.97 21.71
N LEU A 285 10.21 3.71 21.67
CA LEU A 285 9.11 3.20 22.51
C LEU A 285 9.41 3.28 24.02
N GLY A 286 10.68 3.49 24.40
CA GLY A 286 11.08 3.69 25.80
C GLY A 286 10.92 5.12 26.31
N ASN A 287 10.58 6.06 25.42
CA ASN A 287 10.57 7.50 25.72
C ASN A 287 9.15 8.08 25.67
N GLU A 288 8.38 7.87 26.74
CA GLU A 288 7.01 8.36 26.87
C GLU A 288 6.84 9.88 26.73
N ALA A 289 7.93 10.66 26.91
CA ALA A 289 7.91 12.11 26.79
C ALA A 289 8.00 12.60 25.34
N GLN A 290 8.44 11.75 24.41
CA GLN A 290 8.49 12.06 22.99
C GLN A 290 7.10 11.88 22.35
N GLU A 291 6.78 12.73 21.38
CA GLU A 291 5.64 12.52 20.50
C GLU A 291 5.98 11.39 19.52
N HIS A 292 5.11 10.38 19.44
CA HIS A 292 5.36 9.21 18.62
C HIS A 292 5.45 9.61 17.14
N PRO A 293 6.55 9.32 16.42
CA PRO A 293 6.83 9.88 15.09
C PRO A 293 5.88 9.38 13.98
N LEU A 294 5.13 8.30 14.23
CA LEU A 294 4.10 7.79 13.32
C LEU A 294 2.68 8.30 13.65
N VAL A 295 2.51 9.05 14.74
CA VAL A 295 1.25 9.72 15.10
C VAL A 295 1.28 11.11 14.45
N ASP A 296 0.78 11.20 13.22
CA ASP A 296 0.82 12.42 12.41
C ASP A 296 -0.51 12.64 11.68
N LYS A 297 -1.50 13.13 12.42
CA LYS A 297 -2.83 13.48 11.87
C LYS A 297 -2.71 14.55 10.78
N GLN A 298 -1.85 15.55 10.98
CA GLN A 298 -1.75 16.68 10.06
C GLN A 298 -1.12 16.27 8.73
N GLY A 299 -0.03 15.49 8.77
CA GLY A 299 0.58 14.92 7.57
C GLY A 299 -0.37 13.98 6.81
N LEU A 300 -1.21 13.21 7.52
CA LEU A 300 -2.25 12.40 6.87
C LEU A 300 -3.31 13.27 6.16
N ILE A 301 -3.77 14.36 6.78
CA ILE A 301 -4.70 15.29 6.14
C ILE A 301 -4.08 15.89 4.87
N GLU A 302 -2.82 16.35 4.96
CA GLU A 302 -2.09 16.93 3.82
C GLU A 302 -1.97 15.91 2.67
N GLN A 303 -1.61 14.67 2.98
CA GLN A 303 -1.54 13.60 1.99
C GLN A 303 -2.90 13.35 1.33
N LEU A 304 -3.99 13.27 2.10
CA LEU A 304 -5.34 13.05 1.54
C LEU A 304 -5.76 14.21 0.64
N HIS A 305 -5.40 15.45 0.98
CA HIS A 305 -5.65 16.63 0.13
C HIS A 305 -4.89 16.56 -1.19
N GLU A 306 -3.61 16.19 -1.16
CA GLU A 306 -2.79 16.00 -2.37
C GLU A 306 -3.36 14.90 -3.28
N LEU A 307 -3.74 13.76 -2.70
CA LEU A 307 -4.34 12.64 -3.43
C LEU A 307 -5.67 13.03 -4.07
N LYS A 308 -6.53 13.74 -3.33
CA LYS A 308 -7.80 14.25 -3.83
C LYS A 308 -7.60 15.24 -4.98
N GLN A 309 -6.67 16.18 -4.83
CA GLN A 309 -6.36 17.14 -5.88
C GLN A 309 -5.86 16.42 -7.15
N GLY A 310 -4.90 15.50 -7.03
CA GLY A 310 -4.39 14.73 -8.15
C GLY A 310 -5.48 13.91 -8.85
N ALA A 311 -6.42 13.34 -8.08
CA ALA A 311 -7.56 12.62 -8.63
C ALA A 311 -8.55 13.55 -9.37
N GLN A 312 -8.82 14.74 -8.85
CA GLN A 312 -9.66 15.73 -9.53
C GLN A 312 -9.04 16.17 -10.87
N GLU A 313 -7.73 16.37 -10.91
CA GLU A 313 -6.99 16.66 -12.15
C GLU A 313 -7.10 15.49 -13.14
N ARG A 314 -6.91 14.25 -12.67
CA ARG A 314 -7.08 13.04 -13.49
C ARG A 314 -8.50 12.90 -14.03
N LEU A 315 -9.52 13.20 -13.24
CA LEU A 315 -10.93 13.09 -13.65
C LEU A 315 -11.26 14.01 -14.82
N VAL A 316 -10.70 15.22 -14.84
CA VAL A 316 -10.85 16.16 -15.97
C VAL A 316 -10.28 15.57 -17.26
N LEU A 317 -9.12 14.93 -17.18
CA LEU A 317 -8.48 14.27 -18.33
C LEU A 317 -9.33 13.09 -18.84
N GLU A 318 -9.76 12.21 -17.94
CA GLU A 318 -10.56 11.03 -18.29
C GLU A 318 -11.89 11.41 -18.98
N ARG A 319 -12.63 12.38 -18.42
CA ARG A 319 -13.88 12.87 -19.01
C ARG A 319 -13.67 13.53 -20.37
N SER A 320 -12.54 14.19 -20.58
CA SER A 320 -12.19 14.79 -21.87
C SER A 320 -11.90 13.71 -22.92
N ALA A 321 -11.16 12.67 -22.55
CA ALA A 321 -10.88 11.53 -23.41
C ALA A 321 -12.14 10.74 -23.77
N GLN A 322 -13.04 10.50 -22.81
CA GLN A 322 -14.31 9.81 -23.05
C GLN A 322 -15.16 10.54 -24.09
N LYS A 323 -15.36 11.86 -23.93
CA LYS A 323 -16.12 12.69 -24.89
C LYS A 323 -15.53 12.65 -26.30
N ALA A 324 -14.21 12.62 -26.42
CA ALA A 324 -13.52 12.53 -27.71
C ALA A 324 -13.71 11.17 -28.41
N THR A 325 -14.08 10.11 -27.66
CA THR A 325 -14.32 8.78 -28.21
C THR A 325 -15.79 8.55 -28.61
N GLU A 326 -16.70 9.38 -28.10
CA GLU A 326 -18.15 9.34 -28.39
C GLU A 326 -18.55 10.19 -29.62
N GLN A 327 -17.63 10.99 -30.16
CA GLN A 327 -17.80 11.82 -31.38
C GLN A 327 -17.19 11.14 -32.60
#